data_AF-A0AAN1CU76-F1
#
_entry.id   AF-A0AAN1CU76-F1
#
_cell.length_a   1.000
_cell.length_b   1.000
_cell.length_c   1.000
_cell.angle_alpha   90.00
_cell.angle_beta   90.00
_cell.angle_gamma   90.00
#
_symmetry.space_group_name_H-M   'P 1'
#
loop_
_entity.id
_entity.type
_entity.pdbx_description
1 polymer ?
#
loop_
_entity_poly.entity_id
_entity_poly.type
_entity_poly.pdbx_seq_one_letter_code
_entity_poly.pdbx_strand_id
1 'polypeptide(L)'
;MMSMFQCVECGCQESTSTSNWAYLVATTQEPLCSACDPEIGQWHGAFKRVFLPKGQFTMDESGFLVHIETGSYDISKYALGRSDA
;
A
#
# COMPACT_ATOMS: atom_id res chain seq x y z
N MET A 1 -12.49 3.25 -9.74
CA MET A 1 -11.70 4.08 -8.80
C MET A 1 -10.59 3.18 -8.27
N MET A 2 -9.31 3.54 -8.40
CA MET A 2 -8.21 2.74 -7.88
C MET A 2 -7.84 3.27 -6.50
N SER A 3 -8.19 2.53 -5.45
CA SER A 3 -7.81 2.89 -4.09
C SER A 3 -6.38 2.40 -3.80
N MET A 4 -5.63 3.17 -3.02
CA MET A 4 -4.27 2.85 -2.58
C MET A 4 -4.29 2.59 -1.07
N PHE A 5 -3.55 1.57 -0.64
CA PHE A 5 -3.38 1.24 0.77
C PHE A 5 -1.91 1.00 1.10
N GLN A 6 -1.60 1.03 2.39
CA GLN A 6 -0.27 0.69 2.90
C GLN A 6 -0.28 -0.76 3.39
N CYS A 7 0.60 -1.59 2.84
CA CYS A 7 0.78 -2.98 3.28
C CYS A 7 1.22 -3.03 4.75
N VAL A 8 0.50 -3.81 5.57
CA VAL A 8 0.83 -3.93 7.00
C VAL A 8 2.16 -4.62 7.26
N GLU A 9 2.58 -5.52 6.36
CA GLU A 9 3.77 -6.36 6.54
C GLU A 9 5.05 -5.60 6.19
N CYS A 10 5.10 -4.95 5.03
CA CYS A 10 6.33 -4.28 4.57
C CYS A 10 6.24 -2.75 4.56
N GLY A 11 5.05 -2.16 4.66
CA GLY A 11 4.85 -0.71 4.61
C GLY A 11 4.86 -0.11 3.19
N CYS A 12 4.88 -0.92 2.13
CA CYS A 12 4.79 -0.39 0.78
C CYS A 12 3.38 0.08 0.44
N GLN A 13 3.31 1.10 -0.43
CA GLN A 13 2.06 1.48 -1.08
C GLN A 13 1.71 0.42 -2.14
N GLU A 14 0.44 0.04 -2.20
CA GLU A 14 -0.12 -0.89 -3.18
C GLU A 14 -1.51 -0.40 -3.64
N SER A 15 -1.92 -0.80 -4.84
CA SER A 15 -3.29 -0.60 -5.31
C SER A 15 -4.18 -1.79 -4.93
N THR A 16 -5.42 -1.50 -4.54
CA THR A 16 -6.43 -2.53 -4.29
C THR A 16 -6.75 -3.38 -5.53
N SER A 17 -6.40 -2.90 -6.73
CA SER A 17 -6.63 -3.60 -8.01
C SER A 17 -5.52 -4.59 -8.40
N THR A 18 -4.36 -4.52 -7.74
CA THR A 18 -3.17 -5.33 -8.04
C THR A 18 -2.80 -6.30 -6.92
N SER A 19 -3.69 -6.46 -5.93
CA SER A 19 -3.53 -7.33 -4.76
C SER A 19 -4.86 -8.02 -4.42
N ASN A 20 -4.83 -8.98 -3.50
CA ASN A 20 -6.05 -9.62 -2.97
C ASN A 20 -6.75 -8.77 -1.89
N TRP A 21 -6.57 -7.45 -1.89
CA TRP A 21 -7.09 -6.55 -0.86
C TRP A 21 -8.58 -6.79 -0.55
N ALA A 22 -9.41 -6.92 -1.58
CA ALA A 22 -10.86 -7.11 -1.39
C ALA A 22 -11.17 -8.44 -0.68
N TYR A 23 -10.44 -9.50 -1.00
CA TYR A 23 -10.58 -10.80 -0.34
C TYR A 23 -10.11 -10.75 1.11
N LEU A 24 -8.93 -10.16 1.37
CA LEU A 24 -8.38 -10.03 2.72
C LEU A 24 -9.31 -9.23 3.63
N VAL A 25 -9.79 -8.06 3.17
CA VAL A 25 -10.71 -7.23 3.95
C VAL A 25 -12.07 -7.91 4.15
N ALA A 26 -12.62 -8.58 3.13
CA ALA A 26 -13.87 -9.33 3.26
C ALA A 26 -13.75 -10.52 4.24
N THR A 27 -12.54 -11.05 4.43
CA THR A 27 -12.23 -12.12 5.39
C THR A 27 -11.65 -11.59 6.70
N THR A 28 -11.77 -10.28 6.98
CA THR A 28 -11.27 -9.61 8.20
C THR A 28 -9.76 -9.74 8.44
N GLN A 29 -9.01 -10.05 7.40
CA GLN A 29 -7.55 -10.10 7.42
C GLN A 29 -6.95 -8.73 7.15
N GLU A 30 -5.72 -8.54 7.62
CA GLU A 30 -4.98 -7.31 7.35
C GLU A 30 -4.55 -7.23 5.87
N PRO A 31 -4.60 -6.04 5.25
CA PRO A 31 -4.30 -5.90 3.83
C PRO A 31 -2.80 -6.03 3.54
N LEU A 32 -2.47 -6.98 2.67
CA LEU A 32 -1.11 -7.24 2.20
C LEU A 32 -0.94 -6.78 0.75
N CYS A 33 0.26 -6.32 0.39
CA CYS A 33 0.60 -6.08 -1.02
C CYS A 33 0.81 -7.40 -1.76
N SER A 34 0.74 -7.35 -3.09
CA SER A 34 1.01 -8.50 -3.98
C SER A 34 2.28 -9.29 -3.60
N ALA A 35 3.37 -8.59 -3.29
CA ALA A 35 4.64 -9.23 -2.93
C ALA A 35 4.68 -9.85 -1.51
N CYS A 36 3.80 -9.45 -0.59
CA CYS A 36 3.74 -9.98 0.77
C CYS A 36 2.59 -10.98 0.94
N ASP A 37 1.60 -10.94 0.06
CA ASP A 37 0.51 -11.89 0.01
C ASP A 37 1.07 -13.29 -0.27
N PRO A 38 0.76 -14.31 0.55
CA PRO A 38 1.30 -15.66 0.39
C PRO A 38 0.77 -16.39 -0.86
N GLU A 39 -0.37 -15.99 -1.41
CA GLU A 39 -0.92 -16.56 -2.64
C GLU A 39 -0.29 -15.93 -3.90
N ILE A 40 0.04 -14.63 -3.85
CA ILE A 40 0.66 -13.92 -4.98
C ILE A 40 2.19 -14.00 -4.94
N GLY A 41 2.81 -13.66 -3.80
CA GLY A 41 4.23 -13.86 -3.50
C GLY A 41 5.22 -13.03 -4.32
N GLN A 42 4.76 -12.15 -5.20
CA GLN A 42 5.62 -11.34 -6.08
C GLN A 42 4.99 -9.99 -6.40
N TRP A 43 5.83 -9.01 -6.71
CA TRP A 43 5.36 -7.69 -7.13
C TRP A 43 4.79 -7.74 -8.54
N HIS A 44 3.64 -7.09 -8.76
CA HIS A 44 2.91 -7.14 -10.03
C HIS A 44 3.57 -6.33 -11.17
N GLY A 45 4.57 -5.47 -10.89
CA GLY A 45 5.35 -4.76 -11.91
C GLY A 45 4.65 -3.63 -12.67
N ALA A 46 3.39 -3.29 -12.32
CA ALA A 46 2.62 -2.24 -13.01
C ALA A 46 3.05 -0.81 -12.60
N PHE A 47 3.69 -0.66 -11.44
CA PHE A 47 4.29 0.59 -10.98
C PHE A 47 5.44 0.29 -10.00
N LYS A 48 6.24 1.30 -9.68
CA LYS A 48 7.37 1.17 -8.74
C LYS A 48 6.86 0.85 -7.34
N ARG A 49 7.47 -0.14 -6.70
CA ARG A 49 7.23 -0.43 -5.27
C ARG A 49 7.85 0.67 -4.42
N VAL A 50 7.00 1.47 -3.75
CA VAL A 50 7.42 2.57 -2.86
C VAL A 50 7.12 2.21 -1.42
N PHE A 51 8.13 2.29 -0.56
CA PHE A 51 8.01 1.98 0.87
C PHE A 51 7.87 3.25 1.69
N LEU A 52 6.84 3.28 2.54
CA LEU A 52 6.50 4.41 3.40
C LEU A 52 6.68 4.02 4.87
N PRO A 53 6.99 4.98 5.77
CA PRO A 53 6.94 4.76 7.20
C PRO A 53 5.57 4.22 7.62
N LYS A 54 5.54 3.10 8.34
CA LYS A 54 4.29 2.56 8.87
C LYS A 54 3.72 3.49 9.94
N GLY A 55 2.40 3.60 9.99
CA GLY A 55 1.70 4.42 10.99
C GLY A 55 1.75 5.93 10.74
N GLN A 56 2.30 6.38 9.61
CA GLN A 56 2.30 7.79 9.20
C GLN A 56 1.30 8.11 8.08
N PHE A 57 0.67 7.07 7.51
CA PHE A 57 -0.29 7.20 6.42
C PHE A 57 -1.60 6.49 6.76
N THR A 58 -2.70 7.05 6.28
CA THR A 58 -4.03 6.42 6.30
C THR A 58 -4.67 6.54 4.93
N MET A 59 -5.64 5.67 4.64
CA MET A 59 -6.51 5.83 3.48
C MET A 59 -7.62 6.84 3.80
N ASP A 60 -7.88 7.80 2.92
CA ASP A 60 -8.99 8.73 3.04
C ASP A 60 -10.31 8.13 2.50
N GLU A 61 -11.42 8.88 2.60
CA GLU A 61 -12.73 8.47 2.10
C GLU A 61 -12.78 8.27 0.57
N SER A 62 -11.84 8.88 -0.16
CA SER A 62 -11.71 8.76 -1.62
C SER A 62 -10.82 7.57 -2.05
N GLY A 63 -10.21 6.87 -1.08
CA GLY A 63 -9.34 5.74 -1.33
C GLY A 63 -7.88 6.09 -1.61
N PHE A 64 -7.41 7.29 -1.25
CA PHE A 64 -6.00 7.68 -1.41
C PHE A 64 -5.23 7.61 -0.09
N LEU A 65 -3.93 7.29 -0.17
CA LEU A 65 -3.04 7.43 0.98
C LEU A 65 -2.74 8.90 1.24
N VAL A 66 -2.96 9.31 2.48
CA VAL A 66 -2.68 10.66 2.99
C VAL A 66 -1.81 10.57 4.24
N HIS A 67 -0.80 11.44 4.32
CA HIS A 67 0.05 11.54 5.50
C HIS A 67 -0.75 12.13 6.67
N ILE A 68 -0.77 11.43 7.81
CA ILE A 68 -1.67 11.73 8.94
C ILE A 68 -1.39 13.12 9.52
N GLU A 69 -0.12 13.49 9.70
CA GLU A 69 0.26 14.75 10.37
C GLU A 69 0.09 15.97 9.47
N THR A 70 0.35 15.82 8.17
CA THR A 70 0.46 16.96 7.24
C THR A 70 -0.72 17.06 6.27
N GLY A 71 -1.55 16.02 6.17
CA GLY A 71 -2.58 15.93 5.14
C GLY A 71 -2.04 15.80 3.72
N SER A 72 -0.75 15.46 3.55
CA SER A 72 -0.11 15.42 2.23
C SER A 72 -0.42 14.11 1.49
N TYR A 73 -0.84 14.24 0.23
CA TYR A 73 -0.96 13.11 -0.71
C TYR A 73 0.34 12.80 -1.46
N ASP A 74 1.36 13.65 -1.30
CA ASP A 74 2.64 13.47 -1.96
C ASP A 74 3.52 12.50 -1.17
N ILE A 75 3.23 11.21 -1.33
CA ILE A 75 3.92 10.12 -0.65
C ILE A 75 5.43 10.07 -0.98
N SER A 76 5.85 10.65 -2.11
CA SER A 76 7.24 10.57 -2.60
C SER A 76 8.21 11.26 -1.65
N LYS A 77 7.76 12.29 -0.94
CA LYS A 77 8.51 13.03 0.10
C LYS A 77 8.91 12.16 1.29
N TYR A 78 8.19 11.07 1.51
CA TYR A 78 8.34 10.20 2.67
C TYR A 78 8.89 8.81 2.30
N ALA A 79 9.24 8.59 1.03
CA ALA A 79 9.74 7.30 0.57
C ALA A 79 11.06 6.93 1.27
N LEU A 80 11.12 5.73 1.87
CA LEU A 80 12.26 5.26 2.65
C LEU A 80 13.50 4.86 1.83
N GLY A 81 13.54 5.17 0.52
CA GLY A 81 14.65 4.81 -0.37
C GLY A 81 14.82 3.30 -0.63
N ARG A 82 13.98 2.44 -0.05
CA ARG A 82 13.86 1.04 -0.44
C ARG A 82 12.97 0.99 -1.67
N SER A 83 13.43 0.36 -2.74
CA SER A 83 12.59 -0.04 -3.86
C SER A 83 13.16 -1.34 -4.37
N ASP A 84 12.36 -2.40 -4.33
CA ASP A 84 12.75 -3.63 -5.00
C ASP A 84 12.74 -3.34 -6.50
N ALA A 85 13.85 -3.71 -7.15
CA ALA A 85 14.10 -3.52 -8.58
C ALA A 85 13.23 -4.46 -9.41
#